data_AF-A0A8C6DAF9-F1
#
_entry.id   AF-A0A8C6DAF9-F1
#
_cell.length_a   1.000
_cell.length_b   1.000
_cell.length_c   1.000
_cell.angle_alpha   90.00
_cell.angle_beta   90.00
_cell.angle_gamma   90.00
#
_symmetry.space_group_name_H-M   'P 1'
#
loop_
_entity.id
_entity.type
_entity.pdbx_description
1 polymer ?
#
loop_
_entity_poly.entity_id
_entity_poly.type
_entity_poly.pdbx_seq_one_letter_code
_entity_poly.pdbx_strand_id
1 'polypeptide(L)'
;VEIPLKEYLSTKNQQWLVYDQQREVYVKGLLAKIFELEQKLETAPQTLPQQTKKTESEGYLQEEKQYYNHLLANAKKDLEVDQQIITQLNFELSEFRRKYEETQKEVQDLNQLLCSQRKADVQHLEDDRHKTEKIQRLKEENDLAREKLEEERKRSEELLSQVQFLYTSLMKQQEEQTRVALLEQQKQIREFAFTEPLVTFQKETENRGKVTSPKSPTAALNESLVECPKCNIQYPATEHRDLLVHVEYCSK
;
A
#
# COMPACT_ATOMS: atom_id res chain seq x y z
N VAL A 1 42.68 -14.82 6.50
CA VAL A 1 44.06 -14.36 6.73
C VAL A 1 44.79 -14.50 5.40
N GLU A 2 44.95 -13.40 4.66
CA GLU A 2 45.66 -13.38 3.38
C GLU A 2 47.16 -13.45 3.68
N ILE A 3 47.82 -14.51 3.22
CA ILE A 3 49.27 -14.64 3.34
C ILE A 3 49.90 -13.61 2.38
N PRO A 4 50.85 -12.76 2.84
CA PRO A 4 51.51 -11.80 1.97
C PRO A 4 52.11 -12.50 0.74
N LEU A 5 51.91 -11.93 -0.45
CA LEU A 5 52.37 -12.50 -1.73
C LEU A 5 53.85 -12.92 -1.70
N LYS A 6 54.69 -12.16 -0.97
CA LYS A 6 56.11 -12.46 -0.77
C LYS A 6 56.36 -13.76 -0.01
N GLU A 7 55.57 -14.03 1.03
CA GLU A 7 55.66 -15.24 1.85
C GLU A 7 55.12 -16.47 1.10
N TYR A 8 54.06 -16.28 0.30
CA TYR A 8 53.57 -17.30 -0.63
C TYR A 8 54.62 -17.70 -1.68
N LEU A 9 55.25 -16.71 -2.33
CA LEU A 9 56.29 -16.95 -3.33
C LEU A 9 57.53 -17.60 -2.73
N SER A 10 57.97 -17.16 -1.54
CA SER A 10 59.11 -17.78 -0.84
C SER A 10 58.84 -19.25 -0.51
N THR A 11 57.62 -19.56 -0.04
CA THR A 11 57.23 -20.93 0.28
C THR A 11 57.17 -21.81 -0.97
N LYS A 12 56.63 -21.29 -2.08
CA LYS A 12 56.60 -22.00 -3.36
C LYS A 12 57.99 -22.25 -3.93
N ASN A 13 58.88 -21.26 -3.87
CA ASN A 13 60.28 -21.43 -4.31
C ASN A 13 61.01 -22.49 -3.49
N GLN A 14 60.80 -22.53 -2.17
CA GLN A 14 61.37 -23.58 -1.33
C GLN A 14 60.85 -24.98 -1.69
N GLN A 15 59.55 -25.09 -1.97
CA GLN A 15 58.94 -26.36 -2.41
C GLN A 15 59.53 -26.83 -3.75
N TRP A 16 59.73 -25.93 -4.72
CA TRP A 16 60.36 -26.25 -5.99
C TRP A 16 61.81 -26.72 -5.83
N LEU A 17 62.58 -26.09 -4.94
CA LEU A 17 63.96 -26.49 -4.68
C LEU A 17 64.06 -27.90 -4.09
N VAL A 18 63.18 -28.23 -3.14
CA VAL A 18 63.12 -29.57 -2.53
C VAL A 18 62.71 -30.62 -3.56
N TYR A 19 61.72 -30.31 -4.40
CA TYR A 19 61.28 -31.20 -5.49
C TYR A 19 62.42 -31.45 -6.49
N ASP A 20 63.16 -30.42 -6.86
CA ASP A 20 64.28 -30.51 -7.79
C ASP A 20 65.39 -31.43 -7.25
N GLN A 21 65.76 -31.26 -5.98
CA GLN A 21 66.74 -32.13 -5.30
C GLN A 21 66.28 -33.59 -5.23
N GLN A 22 65.00 -33.84 -4.90
CA GLN A 22 64.45 -35.20 -4.86
C GLN A 22 64.44 -35.84 -6.26
N ARG A 23 64.09 -35.08 -7.30
CA ARG A 23 64.13 -35.54 -8.69
C ARG A 23 65.55 -35.91 -9.09
N GLU A 24 66.55 -35.10 -8.76
CA GLU A 24 67.94 -35.40 -9.07
C GLU A 24 68.43 -36.70 -8.40
N VAL A 25 68.10 -36.90 -7.11
CA VAL A 25 68.48 -38.13 -6.39
C VAL A 25 67.81 -39.36 -7.01
N TYR A 26 66.53 -39.26 -7.37
CA TYR A 26 65.80 -40.35 -8.01
C TYR A 26 66.38 -40.72 -9.38
N VAL A 27 66.67 -39.72 -10.22
CA VAL A 27 67.29 -39.94 -11.54
C VAL A 27 68.67 -40.57 -11.40
N LYS A 28 69.50 -40.11 -10.45
CA LYS A 28 70.81 -40.73 -10.15
C LYS A 28 70.66 -42.20 -9.75
N GLY A 29 69.64 -42.54 -8.95
CA GLY A 29 69.32 -43.91 -8.58
C GLY A 29 68.88 -44.79 -9.76
N LEU A 30 68.04 -44.26 -10.64
CA LEU A 30 67.64 -44.97 -11.87
C LEU A 30 68.83 -45.23 -12.79
N LEU A 31 69.70 -44.24 -12.99
CA LEU A 31 70.91 -44.39 -13.81
C LEU A 31 71.85 -45.46 -13.24
N ALA A 32 72.05 -45.48 -11.92
CA ALA A 32 72.82 -46.53 -11.26
C ALA A 32 72.18 -47.91 -11.48
N LYS A 33 70.84 -48.01 -11.42
CA LYS A 33 70.14 -49.28 -11.63
C LYS A 33 70.24 -49.78 -13.06
N ILE A 34 70.11 -48.87 -14.04
CA ILE A 34 70.28 -49.18 -15.45
C ILE A 34 71.70 -49.71 -15.69
N PHE A 35 72.72 -49.01 -15.15
CA PHE A 35 74.10 -49.44 -15.26
C PHE A 35 74.36 -50.83 -14.63
N GLU A 36 73.80 -51.12 -13.45
CA GLU A 36 73.87 -52.46 -12.84
C GLU A 36 73.24 -53.55 -13.72
N LEU A 37 72.10 -53.24 -14.35
CA LEU A 37 71.39 -54.19 -15.21
C LEU A 37 72.14 -54.41 -16.53
N GLU A 38 72.71 -53.36 -17.11
CA GLU A 38 73.55 -53.44 -18.30
C GLU A 38 74.79 -54.29 -18.02
N GLN A 39 75.47 -54.08 -16.89
CA GLN A 39 76.61 -54.92 -16.50
C GLN A 39 76.23 -56.39 -16.30
N LYS A 40 75.06 -56.68 -15.70
CA LYS A 40 74.56 -58.05 -15.55
C LYS A 40 74.22 -58.71 -16.88
N LEU A 41 73.80 -57.92 -17.87
CA LEU A 41 73.53 -58.40 -19.23
C LEU A 41 74.83 -58.71 -19.99
N GLU A 42 75.85 -57.87 -19.83
CA GLU A 42 77.16 -58.04 -20.46
C GLU A 42 77.99 -59.17 -19.82
N THR A 43 77.82 -59.40 -18.52
CA THR A 43 78.54 -60.45 -17.77
C THR A 43 77.84 -61.81 -17.75
N ALA A 44 76.72 -61.98 -18.47
CA ALA A 44 75.99 -63.24 -18.58
C ALA A 44 76.36 -64.02 -19.87
N PRO A 45 77.36 -64.92 -19.87
CA PRO A 45 77.53 -65.89 -20.94
C PRO A 45 76.46 -66.99 -20.84
N GLN A 46 75.59 -67.05 -21.85
CA GLN A 46 74.85 -68.23 -22.32
C GLN A 46 74.60 -69.38 -21.31
N THR A 47 73.43 -69.38 -20.66
CA THR A 47 72.80 -70.62 -20.18
C THR A 47 71.36 -70.69 -20.67
N LEU A 48 71.17 -71.19 -21.89
CA LEU A 48 69.87 -71.62 -22.40
C LEU A 48 70.00 -73.07 -22.90
N PRO A 49 69.53 -74.09 -22.15
CA PRO A 49 69.30 -75.41 -22.71
C PRO A 49 67.94 -75.44 -23.39
N GLN A 50 67.94 -75.54 -24.72
CA GLN A 50 66.82 -76.05 -25.49
C GLN A 50 66.46 -77.46 -24.99
N GLN A 51 65.25 -77.66 -24.49
CA GLN A 51 64.63 -79.00 -24.47
C GLN A 51 63.29 -78.98 -25.20
N THR A 52 63.29 -79.82 -26.22
CA THR A 52 62.24 -80.24 -27.15
C THR A 52 61.18 -81.12 -26.48
N LYS A 53 59.90 -80.73 -26.52
CA LYS A 53 58.70 -81.61 -26.67
C LYS A 53 57.53 -80.77 -27.22
N LYS A 54 57.21 -80.87 -28.52
CA LYS A 54 56.20 -80.03 -29.19
C LYS A 54 54.84 -80.69 -29.44
N THR A 55 54.69 -82.02 -29.34
CA THR A 55 53.49 -82.68 -29.89
C THR A 55 52.37 -82.97 -28.88
N GLU A 56 52.65 -83.04 -27.57
CA GLU A 56 51.61 -83.18 -26.52
C GLU A 56 51.25 -81.83 -25.87
N SER A 57 52.14 -80.84 -25.97
CA SER A 57 51.97 -79.50 -25.44
C SER A 57 51.01 -78.63 -26.27
N GLU A 58 50.86 -78.89 -27.57
CA GLU A 58 50.01 -78.10 -28.47
C GLU A 58 48.50 -78.28 -28.16
N GLY A 59 48.07 -79.48 -27.78
CA GLY A 59 46.67 -79.73 -27.39
C GLY A 59 46.30 -79.03 -26.08
N TYR A 60 47.18 -79.11 -25.08
CA TYR A 60 46.99 -78.46 -23.78
C TYR A 60 46.98 -76.92 -23.90
N LEU A 61 47.90 -76.35 -24.69
CA LEU A 61 47.94 -74.92 -24.99
C LEU A 61 46.70 -74.45 -25.77
N GLN A 62 46.12 -75.30 -26.62
CA GLN A 62 44.92 -74.97 -27.40
C GLN A 62 43.64 -74.99 -26.53
N GLU A 63 43.50 -75.94 -25.62
CA GLU A 63 42.40 -76.01 -24.64
C GLU A 63 42.46 -74.83 -23.65
N GLU A 64 43.64 -74.51 -23.14
CA GLU A 64 43.87 -73.37 -22.27
C GLU A 64 43.51 -72.04 -22.97
N LYS A 65 43.90 -71.90 -24.25
CA LYS A 65 43.52 -70.75 -25.08
C LYS A 65 41.99 -70.66 -25.27
N GLN A 66 41.29 -71.77 -25.42
CA GLN A 66 39.83 -71.76 -25.52
C GLN A 66 39.16 -71.35 -24.20
N TYR A 67 39.69 -71.82 -23.07
CA TYR A 67 39.24 -71.43 -21.74
C TYR A 67 39.35 -69.91 -21.52
N TYR A 68 40.53 -69.33 -21.80
CA TYR A 68 40.72 -67.88 -21.66
C TYR A 68 39.85 -67.08 -22.62
N ASN A 69 39.65 -67.55 -23.86
CA ASN A 69 38.75 -66.87 -24.80
C ASN A 69 37.30 -66.87 -24.31
N HIS A 70 36.82 -67.99 -23.75
CA HIS A 70 35.49 -68.08 -23.18
C HIS A 70 35.33 -67.15 -21.96
N LEU A 71 36.31 -67.14 -21.05
CA LEU A 71 36.31 -66.24 -19.89
C LEU A 71 36.26 -64.77 -20.33
N LEU A 72 37.07 -64.40 -21.32
CA LEU A 72 37.13 -63.03 -21.84
C LEU A 72 35.86 -62.63 -22.59
N ALA A 73 35.19 -63.58 -23.26
CA ALA A 73 33.89 -63.36 -23.89
C ALA A 73 32.79 -63.12 -22.84
N ASN A 74 32.81 -63.86 -21.72
CA ASN A 74 31.85 -63.65 -20.63
C ASN A 74 32.07 -62.30 -19.93
N ALA A 75 33.32 -61.97 -19.58
CA ALA A 75 33.65 -60.68 -18.99
C ALA A 75 33.24 -59.50 -19.88
N LYS A 76 33.34 -59.63 -21.22
CA LYS A 76 32.84 -58.62 -22.16
C LYS A 76 31.32 -58.47 -22.12
N LYS A 77 30.57 -59.58 -22.05
CA LYS A 77 29.11 -59.54 -21.93
C LYS A 77 28.68 -58.90 -20.63
N ASP A 78 29.31 -59.26 -19.52
CA ASP A 78 29.01 -58.68 -18.20
C ASP A 78 29.25 -57.16 -18.20
N LEU A 79 30.37 -56.73 -18.79
CA LEU A 79 30.69 -55.31 -18.94
C LEU A 79 29.69 -54.57 -19.85
N GLU A 80 29.19 -55.21 -20.90
CA GLU A 80 28.15 -54.65 -21.78
C GLU A 80 26.81 -54.49 -21.04
N VAL A 81 26.44 -55.47 -20.19
CA VAL A 81 25.27 -55.38 -19.32
C VAL A 81 25.43 -54.24 -18.31
N ASP A 82 26.58 -54.12 -17.66
CA ASP A 82 26.86 -53.02 -16.74
C ASP A 82 26.78 -51.65 -17.44
N GLN A 83 27.30 -51.54 -18.67
CA GLN A 83 27.18 -50.32 -19.48
C GLN A 83 25.72 -49.95 -19.77
N GLN A 84 24.88 -50.94 -20.09
CA GLN A 84 23.45 -50.72 -20.30
C GLN A 84 22.75 -50.27 -19.00
N ILE A 85 23.06 -50.89 -17.86
CA ILE A 85 22.53 -50.51 -16.55
C ILE A 85 22.94 -49.08 -16.18
N ILE A 86 24.21 -48.73 -16.36
CA ILE A 86 24.72 -47.37 -16.11
C ILE A 86 23.97 -46.36 -16.98
N THR A 87 23.75 -46.68 -18.26
CA THR A 87 23.01 -45.81 -19.18
C THR A 87 21.57 -45.60 -18.72
N GLN A 88 20.89 -46.66 -18.29
CA GLN A 88 19.53 -46.60 -17.76
C GLN A 88 19.45 -45.78 -16.47
N LEU A 89 20.35 -46.01 -15.51
CA LEU A 89 20.40 -45.26 -14.25
C LEU A 89 20.71 -43.77 -14.48
N ASN A 90 21.58 -43.45 -15.43
CA ASN A 90 21.85 -42.06 -15.80
C ASN A 90 20.62 -41.36 -16.37
N PHE A 91 19.83 -42.06 -17.18
CA PHE A 91 18.56 -41.55 -17.69
C PHE A 91 17.53 -41.34 -16.56
N GLU A 92 17.42 -42.27 -15.63
CA GLU A 92 16.53 -42.11 -14.48
C GLU A 92 16.96 -40.94 -13.57
N LEU A 93 18.25 -40.81 -13.30
CA LEU A 93 18.80 -39.70 -12.51
C LEU A 93 18.56 -38.34 -13.18
N SER A 94 18.67 -38.25 -14.51
CA SER A 94 18.40 -37.00 -15.23
C SER A 94 16.92 -36.63 -15.16
N GLU A 95 16.02 -37.61 -15.29
CA GLU A 95 14.58 -37.40 -15.13
C GLU A 95 14.20 -36.98 -13.69
N PHE A 96 14.79 -37.60 -12.67
CA PHE A 96 14.59 -37.18 -11.27
C PHE A 96 15.11 -35.77 -11.02
N ARG A 97 16.29 -35.43 -11.56
CA ARG A 97 16.84 -34.07 -11.47
C ARG A 97 15.90 -33.05 -12.11
N ARG A 98 15.40 -33.32 -13.32
CA ARG A 98 14.45 -32.43 -14.02
C ARG A 98 13.19 -32.20 -13.19
N LYS A 99 12.58 -33.28 -12.66
CA LYS A 99 11.39 -33.19 -11.80
C LYS A 99 11.66 -32.38 -10.53
N TYR A 100 12.81 -32.60 -9.89
CA TYR A 100 13.19 -31.83 -8.71
C TYR A 100 13.34 -30.34 -9.02
N GLU A 101 13.99 -29.99 -10.13
CA GLU A 101 14.16 -28.61 -10.58
C GLU A 101 12.81 -27.95 -10.90
N GLU A 102 11.87 -28.68 -11.52
CA GLU A 102 10.49 -28.23 -11.76
C GLU A 102 9.75 -27.97 -10.45
N THR A 103 9.73 -28.94 -9.51
CA THR A 103 9.06 -28.75 -8.21
C THR A 103 9.71 -27.63 -7.39
N GLN A 104 11.03 -27.48 -7.47
CA GLN A 104 11.73 -26.38 -6.80
C GLN A 104 11.27 -25.02 -7.36
N LYS A 105 11.10 -24.91 -8.68
CA LYS A 105 10.59 -23.70 -9.32
C LYS A 105 9.14 -23.42 -8.93
N GLU A 106 8.28 -24.43 -8.94
CA GLU A 106 6.87 -24.29 -8.50
C GLU A 106 6.78 -23.77 -7.06
N VAL A 107 7.62 -24.29 -6.15
CA VAL A 107 7.68 -23.80 -4.76
C VAL A 107 8.14 -22.34 -4.70
N GLN A 108 9.08 -21.91 -5.54
CA GLN A 108 9.51 -20.51 -5.62
C GLN A 108 8.38 -19.61 -6.13
N ASP A 109 7.71 -20.02 -7.20
CA ASP A 109 6.60 -19.27 -7.81
C ASP A 109 5.42 -19.12 -6.82
N LEU A 110 5.07 -20.21 -6.11
CA LEU A 110 4.05 -20.19 -5.07
C LEU A 110 4.44 -19.30 -3.88
N ASN A 111 5.71 -19.31 -3.47
CA ASN A 111 6.19 -18.41 -2.41
C ASN A 111 6.10 -16.94 -2.84
N GLN A 112 6.46 -16.62 -4.08
CA GLN A 112 6.33 -15.27 -4.62
C GLN A 112 4.86 -14.83 -4.65
N LEU A 113 3.96 -15.71 -5.09
CA LEU A 113 2.53 -15.46 -5.09
C LEU A 113 2.01 -15.22 -3.67
N LEU A 114 2.38 -16.07 -2.71
CA LEU A 114 1.98 -15.91 -1.31
C LEU A 114 2.49 -14.60 -0.71
N CYS A 115 3.73 -14.20 -1.02
CA CYS A 115 4.25 -12.89 -0.62
C CYS A 115 3.46 -11.74 -1.24
N SER A 116 3.06 -11.83 -2.51
CA SER A 116 2.23 -10.82 -3.16
C SER A 116 0.83 -10.73 -2.54
N GLN A 117 0.20 -11.88 -2.23
CA GLN A 117 -1.10 -11.95 -1.58
C GLN A 117 -1.05 -11.31 -0.19
N ARG A 118 -0.06 -11.68 0.63
CA ARG A 118 0.12 -11.11 1.98
C ARG A 118 0.28 -9.60 1.95
N LYS A 119 0.99 -9.05 0.96
CA LYS A 119 1.13 -7.60 0.78
C LYS A 119 -0.20 -6.95 0.43
N ALA A 120 -0.99 -7.56 -0.46
CA ALA A 120 -2.32 -7.07 -0.82
C ALA A 120 -3.27 -7.10 0.38
N ASP A 121 -3.25 -8.18 1.17
CA ASP A 121 -4.08 -8.31 2.37
C ASP A 121 -3.72 -7.26 3.43
N VAL A 122 -2.42 -7.04 3.67
CA VAL A 122 -1.96 -5.98 4.58
C VAL A 122 -2.43 -4.62 4.10
N GLN A 123 -2.25 -4.29 2.82
CA GLN A 123 -2.70 -3.02 2.27
C GLN A 123 -4.22 -2.83 2.43
N HIS A 124 -5.00 -3.87 2.17
CA HIS A 124 -6.45 -3.83 2.34
C HIS A 124 -6.85 -3.57 3.80
N LEU A 125 -6.22 -4.24 4.76
CA LEU A 125 -6.45 -4.03 6.18
C LEU A 125 -6.07 -2.61 6.63
N GLU A 126 -4.99 -2.07 6.07
CA GLU A 126 -4.60 -0.68 6.32
C GLU A 126 -5.64 0.29 5.77
N ASP A 127 -6.11 0.12 4.53
CA ASP A 127 -7.12 0.96 3.93
C ASP A 127 -8.44 0.93 4.73
N ASP A 128 -8.86 -0.25 5.19
CA ASP A 128 -10.06 -0.40 6.02
C ASP A 128 -9.91 0.24 7.40
N ARG A 129 -8.71 0.19 7.98
CA ARG A 129 -8.40 0.93 9.22
C ARG A 129 -8.53 2.43 8.99
N HIS A 130 -7.95 2.98 7.94
CA HIS A 130 -8.07 4.41 7.61
C HIS A 130 -9.52 4.84 7.36
N LYS A 131 -10.32 4.01 6.67
CA LYS A 131 -11.76 4.26 6.49
C LYS A 131 -12.49 4.30 7.83
N THR A 132 -12.20 3.35 8.72
CA THR A 132 -12.80 3.27 10.06
C THR A 132 -12.47 4.51 10.90
N GLU A 133 -11.21 4.92 10.91
CA GLU A 133 -10.77 6.15 11.59
C GLU A 133 -11.45 7.40 11.02
N LYS A 134 -11.62 7.48 9.70
CA LYS A 134 -12.33 8.59 9.05
C LYS A 134 -13.80 8.61 9.45
N ILE A 135 -14.46 7.46 9.48
CA ILE A 135 -15.85 7.33 9.95
C ILE A 135 -15.96 7.79 11.40
N GLN A 136 -15.00 7.40 12.26
CA GLN A 136 -15.00 7.79 13.66
C GLN A 136 -14.87 9.31 13.84
N ARG A 137 -13.93 9.96 13.13
CA ARG A 137 -13.81 11.43 13.14
C ARG A 137 -15.09 12.12 12.68
N LEU A 138 -15.68 11.65 11.59
CA LEU A 138 -16.94 12.22 11.07
C LEU A 138 -18.10 12.02 12.05
N LYS A 139 -18.14 10.92 12.80
CA LYS A 139 -19.14 10.72 13.86
C LYS A 139 -18.96 11.74 14.98
N GLU A 140 -17.74 11.94 15.46
CA GLU A 140 -17.43 12.93 16.50
C GLU A 140 -17.79 14.35 16.04
N GLU A 141 -17.44 14.73 14.81
CA GLU A 141 -17.84 16.01 14.22
C GLU A 141 -19.37 16.16 14.11
N ASN A 142 -20.08 15.09 13.72
CA ASN A 142 -21.54 15.10 13.62
C ASN A 142 -22.20 15.24 14.99
N ASP A 143 -21.67 14.57 16.01
CA ASP A 143 -22.16 14.63 17.39
C ASP A 143 -21.98 16.03 17.97
N LEU A 144 -20.81 16.64 17.77
CA LEU A 144 -20.54 18.04 18.15
C LEU A 144 -21.45 19.03 17.43
N ALA A 145 -21.70 18.82 16.13
CA ALA A 145 -22.61 19.68 15.36
C ALA A 145 -24.06 19.56 15.88
N ARG A 146 -24.48 18.36 16.25
CA ARG A 146 -25.81 18.11 16.82
C ARG A 146 -25.98 18.76 18.19
N GLU A 147 -24.95 18.72 19.04
CA GLU A 147 -24.96 19.41 20.33
C GLU A 147 -25.08 20.94 20.16
N LYS A 148 -24.31 21.53 19.26
CA LYS A 148 -24.42 22.98 18.95
C LYS A 148 -25.80 23.36 18.43
N LEU A 149 -26.39 22.53 17.58
CA LEU A 149 -27.74 22.75 17.07
C LEU A 149 -28.78 22.70 18.20
N GLU A 150 -28.64 21.76 19.13
CA GLU A 150 -29.49 21.64 20.30
C GLU A 150 -29.38 22.88 21.22
N GLU A 151 -28.17 23.38 21.44
CA GLU A 151 -27.94 24.62 22.20
C GLU A 151 -28.60 25.84 21.54
N GLU A 152 -28.40 26.01 20.23
CA GLU A 152 -29.05 27.10 19.48
C GLU A 152 -30.57 26.96 19.48
N ARG A 153 -31.11 25.73 19.43
CA ARG A 153 -32.55 25.50 19.56
C ARG A 153 -33.07 25.98 20.92
N LYS A 154 -32.38 25.62 22.01
CA LYS A 154 -32.74 26.08 23.37
C LYS A 154 -32.67 27.61 23.48
N ARG A 155 -31.60 28.23 22.98
CA ARG A 155 -31.47 29.70 22.94
C ARG A 155 -32.62 30.34 22.17
N SER A 156 -33.02 29.76 21.04
CA SER A 156 -34.15 30.23 20.24
C SER A 156 -35.49 30.08 20.99
N GLU A 157 -35.72 28.97 21.69
CA GLU A 157 -36.92 28.74 22.50
C GLU A 157 -37.01 29.73 23.69
N GLU A 158 -35.88 30.01 24.34
CA GLU A 158 -35.77 31.02 25.41
C GLU A 158 -36.07 32.43 24.87
N LEU A 159 -35.50 32.80 23.73
CA LEU A 159 -35.76 34.09 23.10
C LEU A 159 -37.23 34.23 22.69
N LEU A 160 -37.83 33.18 22.12
CA LEU A 160 -39.25 33.16 21.78
C LEU A 160 -40.13 33.39 23.01
N SER A 161 -39.80 32.74 24.14
CA SER A 161 -40.51 32.91 25.41
C SER A 161 -40.41 34.35 25.93
N GLN A 162 -39.24 34.97 25.81
CA GLN A 162 -39.04 36.39 26.17
C GLN A 162 -39.87 37.32 25.29
N VAL A 163 -39.87 37.10 23.97
CA VAL A 163 -40.69 37.89 23.02
C VAL A 163 -42.17 37.75 23.33
N GLN A 164 -42.65 36.54 23.62
CA GLN A 164 -44.04 36.29 24.00
C GLN A 164 -44.43 37.00 25.30
N PHE A 165 -43.53 36.99 26.30
CA PHE A 165 -43.75 37.72 27.56
C PHE A 165 -43.84 39.23 27.34
N LEU A 166 -42.95 39.80 26.55
CA LEU A 166 -42.95 41.23 26.20
C LEU A 166 -44.22 41.60 25.44
N TYR A 167 -44.61 40.80 24.44
CA TYR A 167 -45.85 41.00 23.70
C TYR A 167 -47.08 41.00 24.63
N THR A 168 -47.18 40.01 25.51
CA THR A 168 -48.29 39.92 26.48
C THR A 168 -48.32 41.10 27.45
N SER A 169 -47.16 41.54 27.93
CA SER A 169 -47.05 42.69 28.83
C SER A 169 -47.42 43.99 28.14
N LEU A 170 -46.99 44.17 26.88
CA LEU A 170 -47.35 45.31 26.06
C LEU A 170 -48.87 45.38 25.83
N MET A 171 -49.52 44.24 25.55
CA MET A 171 -50.98 44.19 25.41
C MET A 171 -51.70 44.61 26.69
N LYS A 172 -51.27 44.12 27.86
CA LYS A 172 -51.82 44.55 29.15
C LYS A 172 -51.61 46.04 29.42
N GLN A 173 -50.45 46.58 29.06
CA GLN A 173 -50.17 48.00 29.20
C GLN A 173 -51.07 48.84 28.28
N GLN A 174 -51.34 48.39 27.05
CA GLN A 174 -52.27 49.03 26.13
C GLN A 174 -53.70 49.05 26.68
N GLU A 175 -54.15 47.95 27.30
CA GLU A 175 -55.45 47.86 27.98
C GLU A 175 -55.54 48.86 29.14
N GLU A 176 -54.52 48.94 30.01
CA GLU A 176 -54.52 49.88 31.13
C GLU A 176 -54.44 51.34 30.65
N GLN A 177 -53.63 51.65 29.61
CA GLN A 177 -53.60 52.97 29.00
C GLN A 177 -54.97 53.39 28.47
N THR A 178 -55.69 52.47 27.83
CA THR A 178 -57.07 52.72 27.36
C THR A 178 -58.00 53.00 28.54
N ARG A 179 -57.88 52.23 29.64
CA ARG A 179 -58.67 52.43 30.85
C ARG A 179 -58.39 53.78 31.51
N VAL A 180 -57.13 54.16 31.63
CA VAL A 180 -56.70 55.46 32.18
C VAL A 180 -57.25 56.60 31.33
N ALA A 181 -57.13 56.53 30.00
CA ALA A 181 -57.65 57.56 29.09
C ALA A 181 -59.16 57.76 29.25
N LEU A 182 -59.94 56.69 29.43
CA LEU A 182 -61.38 56.76 29.70
C LEU A 182 -61.69 57.42 31.06
N LEU A 183 -60.95 57.05 32.11
CA LEU A 183 -61.11 57.65 33.44
C LEU A 183 -60.74 59.15 33.45
N GLU A 184 -59.66 59.52 32.75
CA GLU A 184 -59.25 60.92 32.58
C GLU A 184 -60.32 61.74 31.85
N GLN A 185 -60.90 61.20 30.77
CA GLN A 185 -62.03 61.85 30.08
C GLN A 185 -63.22 62.05 31.02
N GLN A 186 -63.57 61.03 31.82
CA GLN A 186 -64.66 61.12 32.77
C GLN A 186 -64.40 62.17 33.87
N LYS A 187 -63.15 62.24 34.35
CA LYS A 187 -62.72 63.26 35.31
C LYS A 187 -62.84 64.66 34.70
N GLN A 188 -62.35 64.87 33.48
CA GLN A 188 -62.43 66.16 32.79
C GLN A 188 -63.88 66.62 32.59
N ILE A 189 -64.79 65.71 32.22
CA ILE A 189 -66.23 66.01 32.12
C ILE A 189 -66.81 66.41 33.47
N ARG A 190 -66.47 65.71 34.56
CA ARG A 190 -66.94 66.08 35.92
C ARG A 190 -66.37 67.41 36.40
N GLU A 191 -65.11 67.69 36.09
CA GLU A 191 -64.49 68.98 36.41
C GLU A 191 -65.15 70.12 35.62
N PHE A 192 -65.45 69.92 34.34
CA PHE A 192 -66.24 70.87 33.54
C PHE A 192 -67.68 71.05 34.07
N ALA A 193 -68.29 69.99 34.60
CA ALA A 193 -69.63 70.06 35.18
C ALA A 193 -69.69 70.77 36.55
N PHE A 194 -68.55 71.02 37.21
CA PHE A 194 -68.47 71.70 38.51
C PHE A 194 -68.11 73.19 38.42
N THR A 195 -67.70 73.66 37.25
CA THR A 195 -67.50 75.10 36.97
C THR A 195 -68.30 75.50 35.73
N GLU A 196 -69.53 75.95 35.95
CA GLU A 196 -70.17 76.95 35.08
C GLU A 196 -70.44 78.20 35.92
N PRO A 197 -70.13 79.40 35.39
CA PRO A 197 -71.07 79.94 34.43
C PRO A 197 -70.46 80.64 33.20
N LEU A 198 -71.20 80.52 32.10
CA LEU A 198 -71.57 81.59 31.15
C LEU A 198 -70.56 82.06 30.07
N VAL A 199 -70.85 81.62 28.84
CA VAL A 199 -71.04 82.40 27.58
C VAL A 199 -69.88 83.22 26.98
N THR A 200 -69.60 82.88 25.71
CA THR A 200 -69.02 83.66 24.58
C THR A 200 -67.63 84.29 24.73
N PHE A 201 -66.78 84.09 23.73
CA PHE A 201 -66.33 85.19 22.85
C PHE A 201 -65.60 84.65 21.61
N GLN A 202 -65.97 85.20 20.45
CA GLN A 202 -65.19 85.16 19.21
C GLN A 202 -63.86 85.91 19.42
N LYS A 203 -62.75 85.43 18.84
CA LYS A 203 -61.85 86.28 18.05
C LYS A 203 -60.84 85.47 17.24
N GLU A 204 -60.70 85.92 16.01
CA GLU A 204 -59.70 85.59 14.99
C GLU A 204 -58.25 85.68 15.53
N THR A 205 -57.32 84.91 14.96
CA THR A 205 -56.28 85.42 14.04
C THR A 205 -55.32 84.31 13.60
N GLU A 206 -54.90 84.40 12.33
CA GLU A 206 -53.71 83.80 11.69
C GLU A 206 -52.51 83.68 12.67
N ASN A 207 -51.60 82.70 12.60
CA ASN A 207 -50.69 82.48 11.50
C ASN A 207 -49.72 81.33 11.87
N ARG A 208 -49.42 80.50 10.87
CA ARG A 208 -48.08 79.98 10.51
C ARG A 208 -47.25 79.23 11.56
N GLY A 209 -47.09 77.93 11.31
CA GLY A 209 -45.76 77.32 11.35
C GLY A 209 -45.71 75.82 11.62
N LYS A 210 -45.34 75.05 10.59
CA LYS A 210 -44.70 73.70 10.63
C LYS A 210 -45.52 72.61 11.32
N VAL A 211 -45.93 71.53 10.70
CA VAL A 211 -45.08 70.47 10.14
C VAL A 211 -46.00 69.58 9.30
N THR A 212 -45.76 69.47 8.00
CA THR A 212 -46.21 68.30 7.23
C THR A 212 -45.24 68.08 6.07
N SER A 213 -44.24 67.25 6.34
CA SER A 213 -43.68 66.30 5.38
C SER A 213 -42.78 65.32 6.14
N PRO A 214 -42.56 64.09 5.64
CA PRO A 214 -43.21 63.45 4.50
C PRO A 214 -43.92 62.14 4.89
N LYS A 215 -44.98 61.80 4.15
CA LYS A 215 -45.27 60.39 3.87
C LYS A 215 -44.01 59.83 3.22
N SER A 216 -43.33 58.90 3.88
CA SER A 216 -42.29 58.10 3.26
C SER A 216 -42.89 57.40 2.03
N PRO A 217 -42.39 57.68 0.82
CA PRO A 217 -42.54 56.79 -0.32
C PRO A 217 -41.50 55.66 -0.18
N THR A 218 -41.55 54.69 -1.11
CA THR A 218 -40.67 53.50 -1.24
C THR A 218 -40.94 52.38 -0.23
N ALA A 219 -41.25 51.15 -0.65
CA ALA A 219 -40.67 50.46 -1.80
C ALA A 219 -41.72 50.08 -2.86
N ALA A 220 -41.74 50.82 -3.97
CA ALA A 220 -41.80 50.15 -5.26
C ALA A 220 -40.48 49.37 -5.33
N LEU A 221 -40.51 48.09 -5.01
CA LEU A 221 -39.39 47.22 -5.31
C LEU A 221 -39.26 47.27 -6.83
N ASN A 222 -38.14 47.79 -7.29
CA ASN A 222 -37.68 47.61 -8.64
C ASN A 222 -37.65 46.11 -8.89
N GLU A 223 -38.68 45.57 -9.55
CA GLU A 223 -38.74 44.18 -10.01
C GLU A 223 -37.77 43.99 -11.18
N SER A 224 -36.50 44.31 -10.95
CA SER A 224 -35.43 43.93 -11.85
C SER A 224 -35.30 42.42 -11.74
N LEU A 225 -35.83 41.71 -12.73
CA LEU A 225 -35.65 40.28 -12.87
C LEU A 225 -34.24 40.06 -13.42
N VAL A 226 -33.48 39.18 -12.79
CA VAL A 226 -32.15 38.77 -13.22
C VAL A 226 -32.23 37.33 -13.69
N GLU A 227 -31.71 37.07 -14.89
CA GLU A 227 -31.80 35.78 -15.53
C GLU A 227 -30.55 34.95 -15.31
N CYS A 228 -30.73 33.64 -15.12
CA CYS A 228 -29.63 32.69 -15.21
C CYS A 228 -29.17 32.59 -16.68
N PRO A 229 -27.90 32.87 -17.01
CA PRO A 229 -27.41 32.92 -18.40
C PRO A 229 -27.37 31.55 -19.10
N LYS A 230 -27.66 30.46 -18.40
CA LYS A 230 -27.64 29.09 -18.95
C LYS A 230 -29.03 28.52 -19.26
N CYS A 231 -30.04 28.83 -18.44
CA CYS A 231 -31.37 28.25 -18.55
C CYS A 231 -32.49 29.31 -18.67
N ASN A 232 -32.15 30.61 -18.65
CA ASN A 232 -33.06 31.75 -18.73
C ASN A 232 -34.19 31.77 -17.69
N ILE A 233 -34.02 31.07 -16.57
CA ILE A 233 -34.95 31.19 -15.44
C ILE A 233 -34.76 32.56 -14.79
N GLN A 234 -35.88 33.27 -14.60
CA GLN A 234 -35.93 34.62 -14.04
C GLN A 234 -36.07 34.58 -12.52
N TYR A 235 -35.25 35.37 -11.84
CA TYR A 235 -35.27 35.53 -10.39
C TYR A 235 -35.45 37.00 -10.02
N PRO A 236 -36.21 37.33 -8.95
CA PRO A 236 -36.25 38.69 -8.42
C PRO A 236 -34.85 39.13 -7.94
N ALA A 237 -34.39 40.34 -8.29
CA ALA A 237 -33.10 40.85 -7.82
C ALA A 237 -32.98 40.93 -6.28
N THR A 238 -34.10 40.93 -5.56
CA THR A 238 -34.15 40.89 -4.09
C THR A 238 -33.75 39.54 -3.51
N GLU A 239 -33.78 38.47 -4.30
CA GLU A 239 -33.47 37.08 -3.93
C GLU A 239 -32.19 36.58 -4.61
N HIS A 240 -31.15 37.42 -4.64
CA HIS A 240 -29.86 37.10 -5.25
C HIS A 240 -29.20 35.81 -4.68
N ARG A 241 -29.50 35.44 -3.42
CA ARG A 241 -29.01 34.20 -2.83
C ARG A 241 -29.57 32.95 -3.54
N ASP A 242 -30.84 32.97 -3.91
CA ASP A 242 -31.50 31.83 -4.54
C ASP A 242 -31.04 31.65 -5.99
N LEU A 243 -30.75 32.75 -6.70
CA LEU A 243 -30.09 32.71 -8.00
C LEU A 243 -28.68 32.12 -7.91
N LEU A 244 -27.87 32.48 -6.91
CA LEU A 244 -26.51 31.94 -6.76
C LEU A 244 -26.53 30.44 -6.51
N VAL A 245 -27.40 29.96 -5.61
CA VAL A 245 -27.59 28.53 -5.36
C VAL A 245 -28.04 27.83 -6.65
N HIS A 246 -28.96 28.43 -7.40
CA HIS A 246 -29.39 27.87 -8.69
C HIS A 246 -28.24 27.78 -9.70
N VAL A 247 -27.40 28.82 -9.84
CA VAL A 247 -26.26 28.85 -10.76
C VAL A 247 -25.21 27.79 -10.41
N GLU A 248 -25.01 27.48 -9.13
CA GLU A 248 -24.10 26.41 -8.68
C GLU A 248 -24.54 25.02 -9.17
N TYR A 249 -25.85 24.71 -9.13
CA TYR A 249 -26.38 23.43 -9.63
C TYR A 249 -26.60 23.41 -11.15
N CYS A 250 -26.95 24.55 -11.75
CA CYS A 250 -27.09 24.74 -13.20
C CYS A 250 -25.74 24.67 -13.95
N SER A 251 -24.63 24.46 -13.22
CA SER A 251 -23.28 24.28 -13.77
C SER A 251 -22.84 22.83 -13.98
N LYS A 252 -23.74 21.86 -13.77
CA LYS A 252 -23.61 20.46 -14.22
C LYS A 252 -24.51 20.21 -15.42
#